data_AF-A0A3G3NDC4-F1
#
_entry.id   AF-A0A3G3NDC4-F1
#
_cell.length_a   1.000
_cell.length_b   1.000
_cell.length_c   1.000
_cell.angle_alpha   90.00
_cell.angle_beta   90.00
_cell.angle_gamma   90.00
#
_symmetry.space_group_name_H-M   'P 1'
#
loop_
_entity.id
_entity.type
_entity.pdbx_description
1 polymer ?
#
loop_
_entity_poly.entity_id
_entity_poly.type
_entity_poly.pdbx_seq_one_letter_code
_entity_poly.pdbx_strand_id
1 'polypeptide(L)'
;LARYALMTQHEEIHCSQFPGSLVGPIFAEQIEVTIRHHALESGCFVVNATGWLTEAQIASVTSDTNLQKALRGGCNTAIVSPEGQHLAAPLREGEGMVIADLDMALIT
;
A
#
# COMPACT_ATOMS: atom_id res chain seq x y z
N LEU A 1 -1.53 -19.08 -5.29
CA LEU A 1 -2.85 -19.66 -5.01
C LEU A 1 -3.90 -18.59 -4.70
N ALA A 2 -3.64 -17.66 -3.77
CA ALA A 2 -4.58 -16.58 -3.44
C ALA A 2 -4.90 -15.65 -4.62
N ARG A 3 -3.89 -15.20 -5.40
CA ARG A 3 -4.10 -14.28 -6.54
C ARG A 3 -5.11 -14.82 -7.56
N TYR A 4 -4.83 -16.00 -8.13
CA TYR A 4 -5.71 -16.60 -9.13
C TYR A 4 -7.12 -16.90 -8.60
N ALA A 5 -7.28 -17.24 -7.32
CA ALA A 5 -8.61 -17.47 -6.75
C ALA A 5 -9.48 -16.20 -6.83
N LEU A 6 -8.92 -15.05 -6.46
CA LEU A 6 -9.62 -13.76 -6.53
C LEU A 6 -9.86 -13.32 -7.99
N MET A 7 -8.86 -13.49 -8.86
CA MET A 7 -8.98 -13.18 -10.28
C MET A 7 -10.09 -13.99 -10.96
N THR A 8 -10.22 -15.29 -10.65
CA THR A 8 -11.32 -16.13 -11.20
C THR A 8 -12.70 -15.76 -10.69
N GLN A 9 -12.77 -15.01 -9.58
CA GLN A 9 -14.01 -14.45 -9.06
C GLN A 9 -14.26 -13.02 -9.57
N HIS A 10 -13.41 -12.52 -10.47
CA HIS A 10 -13.51 -11.19 -11.06
C HIS A 10 -13.57 -10.09 -9.99
N GLU A 11 -12.66 -10.13 -9.02
CA GLU A 11 -12.51 -9.05 -8.04
C GLU A 11 -12.23 -7.72 -8.76
N GLU A 12 -13.14 -6.75 -8.62
CA GLU A 12 -13.05 -5.43 -9.27
C GLU A 12 -12.19 -4.44 -8.47
N ILE A 13 -12.17 -4.59 -7.14
CA ILE A 13 -11.41 -3.76 -6.22
C ILE A 13 -10.66 -4.66 -5.23
N HIS A 14 -9.36 -4.79 -5.43
CA HIS A 14 -8.47 -5.49 -4.51
C HIS A 14 -8.08 -4.60 -3.34
N CYS A 15 -8.40 -5.06 -2.13
CA CYS A 15 -8.01 -4.38 -0.90
C CYS A 15 -6.78 -5.04 -0.28
N SER A 16 -5.67 -4.31 -0.21
CA SER A 16 -4.41 -4.76 0.38
C SER A 16 -4.03 -3.92 1.59
N GLN A 17 -3.34 -4.57 2.54
CA GLN A 17 -2.92 -3.94 3.79
C GLN A 17 -1.50 -4.40 4.12
N PHE A 18 -0.62 -3.44 4.36
CA PHE A 18 0.72 -3.68 4.90
C PHE A 18 0.88 -2.91 6.22
N PRO A 19 1.80 -3.32 7.11
CA PRO A 19 1.92 -2.70 8.42
C PRO A 19 2.17 -1.18 8.37
N GLY A 20 3.08 -0.70 7.52
CA GLY A 20 3.60 0.66 7.57
C GLY A 20 4.63 0.86 8.70
N SER A 21 5.36 1.98 8.68
CA SER A 21 6.41 2.32 9.65
C SER A 21 7.34 1.15 9.99
N LEU A 22 7.85 0.47 8.96
CA LEU A 22 8.64 -0.75 9.11
C LEU A 22 9.69 -0.90 8.00
N VAL A 23 10.89 -1.41 8.33
CA VAL A 23 11.97 -1.81 7.40
C VAL A 23 12.61 -0.67 6.57
N GLY A 24 11.95 0.47 6.43
CA GLY A 24 12.49 1.62 5.70
C GLY A 24 12.03 1.73 4.24
N PRO A 25 12.70 2.54 3.41
CA PRO A 25 12.25 2.86 2.06
C PRO A 25 12.18 1.65 1.13
N ILE A 26 13.05 0.66 1.32
CA ILE A 26 13.07 -0.56 0.50
C ILE A 26 11.75 -1.33 0.58
N PHE A 27 11.10 -1.34 1.75
CA PHE A 27 9.82 -2.02 1.91
C PHE A 27 8.68 -1.24 1.25
N ALA A 28 8.74 0.10 1.28
CA ALA A 28 7.77 0.93 0.56
C ALA A 28 7.86 0.70 -0.96
N GLU A 29 9.08 0.57 -1.52
CA GLU A 29 9.31 0.24 -2.93
C GLU A 29 8.82 -1.16 -3.29
N GLN A 30 9.03 -2.14 -2.41
CA GLN A 30 8.52 -3.50 -2.61
C GLN A 30 6.99 -3.55 -2.60
N ILE A 31 6.34 -2.81 -1.68
CA ILE A 31 4.89 -2.65 -1.65
C ILE A 31 4.41 -2.04 -2.95
N GLU A 32 5.01 -0.92 -3.37
CA GLU A 32 4.71 -0.21 -4.61
C GLU A 32 4.70 -1.13 -5.85
N VAL A 33 5.79 -1.89 -6.04
CA VAL A 33 5.87 -2.83 -7.17
C VAL A 33 4.81 -3.93 -7.04
N THR A 34 4.58 -4.43 -5.83
CA THR A 34 3.63 -5.52 -5.58
C THR A 34 2.19 -5.11 -5.89
N ILE A 35 1.73 -3.96 -5.38
CA ILE A 35 0.34 -3.51 -5.56
C ILE A 35 0.06 -3.13 -7.01
N ARG A 36 1.03 -2.50 -7.70
CA ARG A 36 0.88 -2.15 -9.12
C ARG A 36 0.90 -3.37 -10.02
N HIS A 37 1.75 -4.35 -9.70
CA HIS A 37 1.75 -5.62 -10.40
C HIS A 37 0.42 -6.36 -10.22
N HIS A 38 -0.16 -6.36 -9.01
CA HIS A 38 -1.48 -6.99 -8.80
C HIS A 38 -2.57 -6.31 -9.64
N ALA A 39 -2.60 -4.98 -9.68
CA ALA A 39 -3.56 -4.23 -10.50
C ALA A 39 -3.46 -4.64 -11.99
N LEU A 40 -2.23 -4.68 -12.51
CA LEU A 40 -1.94 -5.08 -13.89
C LEU A 40 -2.26 -6.55 -14.19
N GLU A 41 -1.92 -7.46 -13.28
CA GLU A 41 -2.15 -8.90 -13.45
C GLU A 41 -3.65 -9.22 -13.39
N SER A 42 -4.37 -8.57 -12.47
CA SER A 42 -5.79 -8.84 -12.21
C SER A 42 -6.76 -7.98 -13.02
N GLY A 43 -6.30 -6.90 -13.66
CA GLY A 43 -7.18 -5.97 -14.38
C GLY A 43 -8.17 -5.25 -13.45
N CYS A 44 -7.81 -5.04 -12.18
CA CYS A 44 -8.68 -4.48 -11.16
C CYS A 44 -8.07 -3.24 -10.51
N PHE A 45 -8.89 -2.46 -9.79
CA PHE A 45 -8.37 -1.39 -8.95
C PHE A 45 -7.69 -1.98 -7.71
N VAL A 46 -6.62 -1.37 -7.23
CA VAL A 46 -5.99 -1.75 -5.96
C VAL A 46 -6.05 -0.58 -4.99
N VAL A 47 -6.60 -0.83 -3.81
CA VAL A 47 -6.56 0.08 -2.66
C VAL A 47 -5.61 -0.52 -1.63
N ASN A 48 -4.52 0.20 -1.34
CA ASN A 48 -3.53 -0.22 -0.35
C ASN A 48 -3.47 0.76 0.83
N ALA A 49 -3.48 0.23 2.04
CA ALA A 49 -3.32 1.01 3.27
C ALA A 49 -2.09 0.59 4.07
N THR A 50 -1.39 1.57 4.64
CA THR A 50 -0.26 1.37 5.57
C THR A 50 -0.40 2.24 6.80
N GLY A 51 -0.05 1.72 7.97
CA GLY A 51 0.00 2.49 9.20
C GLY A 51 1.12 3.54 9.23
N TRP A 52 1.03 4.45 10.19
CA TRP A 52 2.06 5.43 10.49
C TRP A 52 2.32 5.44 12.00
N LEU A 53 3.59 5.52 12.39
CA LEU A 53 4.00 5.73 13.77
C LEU A 53 4.64 7.11 13.92
N THR A 54 4.12 7.87 14.86
CA THR A 54 4.76 9.08 15.37
C THR A 54 6.02 8.74 16.18
N GLU A 55 6.90 9.72 16.36
CA GLU A 55 8.10 9.56 17.18
C GLU A 55 7.78 9.12 18.63
N ALA A 56 6.68 9.62 19.20
CA ALA A 56 6.22 9.20 20.54
C ALA A 56 5.81 7.72 20.57
N GLN A 57 5.13 7.23 19.53
CA GLN A 57 4.76 5.82 19.42
C GLN A 57 5.99 4.93 19.20
N ILE A 58 6.94 5.35 18.36
CA ILE A 58 8.21 4.65 18.16
C ILE A 58 8.96 4.50 19.50
N ALA A 59 9.05 5.59 20.27
CA ALA A 59 9.67 5.58 21.59
C ALA A 59 8.92 4.70 22.61
N SER A 60 7.60 4.54 22.47
CA SER A 60 6.81 3.64 23.32
C SER A 60 7.04 2.15 23.04
N VAL A 61 7.49 1.81 21.83
CA VAL A 61 7.81 0.42 21.44
C VAL A 61 9.19 0.02 21.97
N THR A 62 10.18 0.90 21.85
CA THR A 62 11.54 0.64 22.34
C THR A 62 12.32 1.93 22.58
N SER A 63 13.15 1.95 23.62
CA SER A 63 14.10 3.04 23.89
C SER A 63 15.41 2.91 23.13
N ASP A 64 15.69 1.77 22.48
CA ASP A 64 16.92 1.56 21.70
C ASP A 64 16.83 2.27 20.35
N THR A 65 17.60 3.35 20.20
CA THR A 65 17.64 4.18 18.99
C THR A 65 18.08 3.43 17.73
N ASN A 66 18.84 2.33 17.85
CA ASN A 66 19.18 1.49 16.71
C ASN A 66 17.99 0.68 16.23
N LEU A 67 17.22 0.08 17.16
CA LEU A 67 16.01 -0.66 16.82
C LEU A 67 14.91 0.25 16.29
N GLN A 68 14.80 1.48 16.80
CA GLN A 68 13.83 2.44 16.31
C GLN A 68 13.97 2.73 14.80
N LYS A 69 15.18 2.61 14.22
CA LYS A 69 15.37 2.80 12.77
C LYS A 69 14.53 1.85 11.93
N ALA A 70 14.30 0.62 12.43
CA ALA A 70 13.46 -0.37 11.77
C ALA A 70 11.97 -0.06 11.85
N LEU A 71 11.55 0.92 12.65
CA LEU A 71 10.16 1.36 12.86
C LEU A 71 9.80 2.63 12.05
N ARG A 72 10.57 2.93 10.99
CA ARG A 72 10.37 4.11 10.11
C ARG A 72 10.35 3.68 8.65
N GLY A 73 9.69 4.47 7.81
CA GLY A 73 9.50 4.16 6.38
C GLY A 73 8.55 2.98 6.14
N GLY A 74 8.65 2.30 4.99
CA GLY A 74 7.77 1.17 4.67
C GLY A 74 6.29 1.54 4.46
N CYS A 75 6.00 2.83 4.25
CA CYS A 75 4.66 3.34 4.05
C CYS A 75 4.39 3.58 2.57
N ASN A 76 3.23 3.12 2.10
CA ASN A 76 2.76 3.37 0.75
C ASN A 76 1.24 3.22 0.68
N THR A 77 0.50 4.14 1.29
CA THR A 77 -0.96 4.17 1.14
C THR A 77 -1.28 4.73 -0.24
N ALA A 78 -2.02 3.98 -1.06
CA ALA A 78 -2.16 4.28 -2.49
C ALA A 78 -3.45 3.70 -3.08
N ILE A 79 -3.91 4.32 -4.17
CA ILE A 79 -4.97 3.80 -5.02
C ILE A 79 -4.41 3.68 -6.45
N VAL A 80 -4.54 2.49 -7.05
CA VAL A 80 -3.96 2.14 -8.34
C VAL A 80 -5.06 1.66 -9.30
N SER A 81 -5.00 2.12 -10.55
CA SER A 81 -5.90 1.71 -11.64
C SER A 81 -5.58 0.32 -12.20
N PRO A 82 -6.49 -0.33 -12.94
CA PRO A 82 -6.20 -1.56 -13.68
C PRO A 82 -4.96 -1.50 -14.59
N GLU A 83 -4.62 -0.30 -15.08
CA GLU A 83 -3.43 -0.05 -15.91
C GLU A 83 -2.15 0.17 -15.08
N GLY A 84 -2.23 -0.05 -13.77
CA GLY A 84 -1.11 0.13 -12.84
C GLY A 84 -0.73 1.60 -12.61
N GLN A 85 -1.61 2.57 -12.86
CA GLN A 85 -1.34 3.99 -12.62
C GLN A 85 -1.85 4.43 -11.25
N HIS A 86 -1.17 5.36 -10.59
CA HIS A 86 -1.71 6.00 -9.40
C HIS A 86 -2.86 6.94 -9.76
N LEU A 87 -4.00 6.77 -9.12
CA LEU A 87 -5.16 7.66 -9.30
C LEU A 87 -5.08 8.93 -8.43
N ALA A 88 -4.23 8.91 -7.41
CA ALA A 88 -3.89 10.04 -6.58
C ALA A 88 -2.45 9.88 -6.06
N ALA A 89 -1.83 10.97 -5.59
CA ALA A 89 -0.48 10.90 -5.04
C ALA A 89 -0.44 9.93 -3.83
N PRO A 90 0.46 8.93 -3.82
CA PRO A 90 0.55 7.99 -2.72
C PRO A 90 1.06 8.68 -1.45
N LEU A 91 0.50 8.31 -0.30
CA LEU A 91 0.91 8.81 1.01
C LEU A 91 2.00 7.91 1.60
N ARG A 92 3.19 8.49 1.77
CA ARG A 92 4.39 7.78 2.27
C ARG A 92 4.89 8.28 3.62
N GLU A 93 4.36 9.40 4.11
CA GLU A 93 4.74 10.00 5.39
C GLU A 93 3.51 10.63 6.06
N GLY A 94 3.48 10.58 7.39
CA GLY A 94 2.39 11.15 8.16
C GLY A 94 1.08 10.38 8.03
N GLU A 95 0.04 10.97 8.62
CA GLU A 95 -1.33 10.48 8.55
C GLU A 95 -2.12 11.26 7.49
N GLY A 96 -3.09 10.60 6.86
CA GLY A 96 -3.92 11.23 5.85
C GLY A 96 -4.82 10.25 5.11
N MET A 97 -5.50 10.77 4.09
CA MET A 97 -6.36 10.00 3.21
C MET A 97 -5.90 10.15 1.76
N VAL A 98 -5.79 9.04 1.06
CA VAL A 98 -5.66 9.01 -0.40
C VAL A 98 -7.06 8.75 -0.95
N ILE A 99 -7.54 9.65 -1.81
CA ILE A 99 -8.91 9.65 -2.32
C ILE A 99 -8.85 9.72 -3.85
N ALA A 100 -9.62 8.87 -4.51
CA ALA A 100 -9.78 8.86 -5.95
C ALA A 100 -11.16 8.34 -6.35
N ASP A 101 -11.66 8.79 -7.50
CA ASP A 101 -12.84 8.21 -8.14
C ASP A 101 -12.42 7.00 -8.99
N LEU A 102 -13.15 5.89 -8.85
CA LEU A 102 -12.89 4.66 -9.59
C LEU A 102 -13.88 4.55 -10.75
N ASP A 103 -13.42 4.81 -11.97
CA ASP A 103 -14.22 4.59 -13.18
C ASP A 103 -14.27 3.09 -13.52
N MET A 104 -15.34 2.42 -13.12
CA MET A 104 -15.51 0.97 -13.32
C MET A 104 -15.54 0.57 -14.80
N ALA A 105 -15.71 1.51 -15.74
CA ALA A 105 -15.58 1.23 -17.17
C ALA A 105 -14.14 0.85 -17.59
N LEU A 106 -13.14 1.08 -16.73
CA LEU A 106 -11.75 0.70 -16.95
C LEU A 106 -11.45 -0.77 -16.64
N ILE A 107 -12.39 -1.51 -16.03
CA ILE A 107 -12.25 -2.95 -15.77
C ILE A 107 -12.70 -3.71 -17.03
N THR A 108 -11.86 -4.64 -17.50
CA THR A 108 -12.08 -5.43 -18.73
C THR A 108 -12.28 -6.91 -18.47
#